data_AF-A0A257TLC5-F1
#
_entry.id   AF-A0A257TLC5-F1
#
_cell.length_a   1.000
_cell.length_b   1.000
_cell.length_c   1.000
_cell.angle_alpha   90.00
_cell.angle_beta   90.00
_cell.angle_gamma   90.00
#
_symmetry.space_group_name_H-M   'P 1'
#
loop_
_entity.id
_entity.type
_entity.pdbx_description
1 polymer ?
#
loop_
_entity_poly.entity_id
_entity_poly.type
_entity_poly.pdbx_seq_one_letter_code
_entity_poly.pdbx_strand_id
1 'polypeptide(L)'
;MTYRVKLNDFEGPLDLLLFFIKRDQLDIYDIPIARITREFLDYVHYIRMLDLEIAGEFIVMAATLMQIKVRMLLPHEEGIEDLIEDDPRKELADRLAEYARFKEASRSFDHLQE
;
A
#
# COMPACT_ATOMS: atom_id res chain seq x y z
N MET A 1 4.97 11.31 26.80
CA MET A 1 4.03 11.79 25.78
C MET A 1 3.52 10.57 25.02
N THR A 2 2.45 9.95 25.51
CA THR A 2 1.86 8.75 24.90
C THR A 2 1.00 9.22 23.74
N TYR A 3 1.54 9.19 22.52
CA TYR A 3 0.76 9.43 21.32
C TYR A 3 -0.25 8.29 21.19
N ARG A 4 -1.49 8.56 21.58
CA ARG A 4 -2.62 7.67 21.33
C ARG A 4 -2.99 7.87 19.87
N VAL A 5 -2.35 7.11 18.98
CA VAL A 5 -2.75 7.03 17.58
C VAL A 5 -4.15 6.44 17.60
N LYS A 6 -5.18 7.26 17.33
CA LYS A 6 -6.48 6.73 16.96
C LYS A 6 -6.22 5.85 15.73
N LEU A 7 -6.58 4.57 15.80
CA LEU A 7 -6.72 3.80 14.56
C LEU A 7 -7.76 4.57 13.76
N ASN A 8 -7.34 5.12 12.63
CA ASN A 8 -8.31 5.50 11.63
C ASN A 8 -8.96 4.18 11.19
N ASP A 9 -10.28 4.13 11.17
CA ASP A 9 -11.01 3.05 10.50
C ASP A 9 -10.68 3.16 9.01
N PHE A 10 -9.57 2.54 8.59
CA PHE A 10 -9.18 2.49 7.20
C PHE A 10 -10.19 1.61 6.47
N GLU A 11 -10.67 2.08 5.32
CA GLU A 11 -11.65 1.36 4.50
C GLU A 11 -11.03 0.15 3.77
N GLY A 12 -9.73 -0.11 3.97
CA GLY A 12 -9.03 -1.26 3.39
C GLY A 12 -7.51 -1.08 3.32
N PRO A 13 -6.80 -2.06 2.75
CA PRO A 13 -5.34 -2.05 2.69
C PRO A 13 -4.77 -0.97 1.76
N LEU A 14 -5.47 -0.62 0.68
CA LEU A 14 -5.04 0.47 -0.22
C LEU A 14 -5.08 1.83 0.48
N ASP A 15 -6.08 2.04 1.35
CA ASP A 15 -6.19 3.30 2.09
C ASP A 15 -5.06 3.46 3.11
N LEU A 16 -4.73 2.38 3.80
CA LEU A 16 -3.58 2.35 4.69
C LEU A 16 -2.28 2.66 3.94
N LEU A 17 -2.09 2.08 2.76
CA LEU A 17 -0.91 2.35 1.93
C LEU A 17 -0.86 3.81 1.47
N LEU A 18 -1.98 4.38 1.03
CA LEU A 18 -2.06 5.81 0.71
C LEU A 18 -1.75 6.68 1.92
N PHE A 19 -2.19 6.28 3.11
CA PHE A 19 -1.86 6.99 4.35
C PHE A 19 -0.34 7.00 4.59
N PHE A 20 0.36 5.87 4.45
CA PHE A 20 1.82 5.82 4.59
C PHE A 20 2.52 6.73 3.57
N ILE A 21 2.10 6.67 2.30
CA ILE A 21 2.66 7.50 1.21
C ILE A 21 2.47 8.99 1.52
N LYS A 22 1.26 9.41 1.93
CA LYS A 22 0.97 10.80 2.27
C LYS A 22 1.71 11.27 3.53
N ARG A 23 1.75 10.43 4.57
CA ARG A 23 2.41 10.73 5.85
C ARG A 23 3.90 10.98 5.64
N ASP A 24 4.53 10.18 4.77
CA ASP A 24 5.96 10.23 4.53
C ASP A 24 6.36 11.08 3.30
N GLN A 25 5.40 11.75 2.67
CA GLN A 25 5.60 12.57 1.46
C GLN A 25 6.31 11.81 0.33
N LEU A 26 5.92 10.56 0.14
CA LEU A 26 6.47 9.70 -0.91
C LEU A 26 5.80 9.96 -2.25
N ASP A 27 6.53 9.78 -3.34
CA ASP A 27 5.95 9.66 -4.68
C ASP A 27 5.24 8.30 -4.80
N ILE A 28 4.02 8.32 -5.33
CA ILE A 28 3.21 7.12 -5.55
C ILE A 28 3.81 6.20 -6.63
N TYR A 29 4.62 6.74 -7.53
CA TYR A 29 5.32 5.98 -8.57
C TYR A 29 6.72 5.54 -8.16
N ASP A 30 7.29 6.11 -7.08
CA ASP A 30 8.59 5.70 -6.54
C ASP A 30 8.50 5.31 -5.06
N ILE A 31 7.75 4.24 -4.81
CA ILE A 31 7.50 3.75 -3.46
C ILE A 31 8.71 2.94 -2.98
N PRO A 32 9.28 3.23 -1.79
CA PRO A 32 10.28 2.39 -1.14
C PRO A 32 9.61 1.12 -0.55
N ILE A 33 9.38 0.12 -1.41
CA ILE A 33 8.65 -1.11 -1.08
C ILE A 33 9.17 -1.77 0.18
N ALA A 34 10.49 -1.90 0.35
CA ALA A 34 11.06 -2.55 1.53
C ALA A 34 10.65 -1.89 2.86
N ARG A 35 10.48 -0.56 2.87
CA ARG A 35 10.03 0.20 4.05
C ARG A 35 8.52 0.04 4.24
N ILE A 36 7.75 0.28 3.17
CA ILE A 36 6.28 0.18 3.19
C ILE A 36 5.82 -1.22 3.60
N THR A 37 6.42 -2.28 3.05
CA THR A 37 6.10 -3.67 3.41
C THR A 37 6.30 -3.93 4.90
N ARG A 38 7.37 -3.38 5.49
CA ARG A 38 7.65 -3.56 6.93
C ARG A 38 6.57 -2.90 7.78
N GLU A 39 6.28 -1.63 7.51
CA GLU A 39 5.28 -0.88 8.26
C GLU A 39 3.87 -1.47 8.09
N PHE A 40 3.55 -1.92 6.89
CA PHE A 40 2.29 -2.62 6.61
C PHE A 40 2.17 -3.90 7.44
N LEU A 41 3.23 -4.72 7.49
CA LEU A 41 3.24 -5.96 8.29
C LEU A 41 3.11 -5.68 9.79
N ASP A 42 3.78 -4.63 10.29
CA ASP A 42 3.66 -4.20 11.69
C ASP A 42 2.20 -3.82 12.02
N TYR A 43 1.54 -3.11 11.11
CA TYR A 43 0.14 -2.74 11.26
C TYR A 43 -0.82 -3.95 11.17
N VAL A 44 -0.59 -4.87 10.24
CA VAL A 44 -1.37 -6.12 10.15
C VAL A 44 -1.20 -6.95 11.41
N HIS A 45 0.00 -7.01 11.98
CA HIS A 45 0.22 -7.72 13.24
C HIS A 45 -0.60 -7.11 14.38
N TYR A 46 -0.68 -5.78 14.44
CA TYR A 46 -1.51 -5.07 15.41
C TYR A 46 -3.01 -5.32 15.21
N ILE A 47 -3.54 -5.26 13.99
CA ILE A 47 -4.96 -5.56 13.71
C ILE A 47 -5.29 -7.01 14.04
N ARG A 48 -4.43 -7.97 13.68
CA ARG A 48 -4.69 -9.40 13.94
C ARG A 48 -4.81 -9.73 15.42
N MET A 49 -4.26 -8.90 16.33
CA MET A 49 -4.47 -9.05 17.77
C MET A 49 -5.85 -8.55 18.23
N LEU A 50 -6.50 -7.69 17.44
CA LEU A 50 -7.75 -7.01 17.79
C LEU A 50 -8.97 -7.59 17.06
N ASP A 51 -8.82 -7.98 15.78
CA ASP A 51 -9.91 -8.49 14.96
C ASP A 51 -9.38 -9.41 13.83
N LEU A 52 -9.85 -10.65 13.79
CA LEU A 52 -9.43 -11.67 12.81
C LEU A 52 -10.27 -11.63 11.53
N GLU A 53 -11.51 -11.13 11.56
CA GLU A 53 -12.41 -11.12 10.40
C GLU A 53 -11.95 -10.11 9.34
N ILE A 54 -11.43 -8.95 9.79
CA ILE A 54 -10.91 -7.88 8.92
C ILE A 54 -9.58 -8.28 8.24
N ALA A 55 -8.92 -9.34 8.71
CA ALA A 55 -7.54 -9.65 8.32
C ALA A 55 -7.39 -10.17 6.87
N GLY A 56 -8.44 -10.65 6.21
CA GLY A 56 -8.36 -11.33 4.92
C GLY A 56 -7.71 -10.50 3.81
N GLU A 57 -8.26 -9.32 3.51
CA GLU A 57 -7.75 -8.43 2.46
C GLU A 57 -6.36 -7.88 2.78
N PHE A 58 -6.09 -7.63 4.06
CA PHE A 58 -4.78 -7.20 4.54
C PHE A 58 -3.72 -8.29 4.36
N ILE A 59 -4.06 -9.56 4.58
CA ILE A 59 -3.14 -10.68 4.35
C ILE A 59 -2.81 -10.79 2.86
N VAL A 60 -3.80 -10.65 1.98
CA VAL A 60 -3.58 -10.64 0.53
C VAL A 60 -2.63 -9.52 0.14
N MET A 61 -2.86 -8.29 0.63
CA MET A 61 -1.96 -7.17 0.35
C MET A 61 -0.55 -7.39 0.92
N ALA A 62 -0.42 -7.97 2.12
CA ALA A 62 0.88 -8.30 2.69
C ALA A 62 1.65 -9.28 1.81
N ALA A 63 0.98 -10.31 1.28
CA ALA A 63 1.57 -11.25 0.33
C ALA A 63 2.01 -10.56 -0.96
N THR A 64 1.19 -9.67 -1.52
CA THR A 64 1.53 -8.86 -2.70
C THR A 64 2.77 -8.01 -2.46
N LEU A 65 2.83 -7.28 -1.34
CA LEU A 65 3.98 -6.44 -1.00
C LEU A 65 5.27 -7.25 -0.80
N MET A 66 5.16 -8.46 -0.23
CA MET A 66 6.30 -9.37 -0.12
C MET A 66 6.75 -9.89 -1.47
N GLN A 67 5.83 -10.25 -2.37
CA GLN A 67 6.15 -10.68 -3.74
C GLN A 67 6.89 -9.59 -4.52
N ILE A 68 6.39 -8.35 -4.49
CA ILE A 68 7.02 -7.20 -5.15
C ILE A 68 8.44 -7.01 -4.58
N LYS A 69 8.58 -7.03 -3.24
CA LYS A 69 9.88 -6.89 -2.58
C LYS A 69 10.87 -7.97 -3.03
N VAL A 70 10.44 -9.23 -3.14
CA VAL A 70 11.32 -10.32 -3.59
C VAL A 70 11.76 -10.10 -5.03
N ARG A 71 10.83 -9.78 -5.94
CA ARG A 71 11.18 -9.49 -7.35
C ARG A 71 12.19 -8.36 -7.48
N MET A 72 12.03 -7.28 -6.72
CA MET A 72 12.97 -6.16 -6.72
C MET A 72 14.37 -6.51 -6.19
N LEU A 73 14.51 -7.58 -5.40
CA LEU A 73 15.78 -8.01 -4.82
C LEU A 73 16.47 -9.10 -5.62
N LEU A 74 15.78 -9.74 -6.57
CA LEU A 74 16.36 -10.79 -7.39
C LEU A 74 17.35 -10.19 -8.41
N PRO A 75 18.51 -10.83 -8.63
CA PRO A 75 19.41 -10.44 -9.69
C PRO A 75 18.72 -10.64 -11.04
N HIS A 76 18.85 -9.66 -11.94
CA HIS A 76 18.38 -9.81 -13.31
C HIS A 76 19.37 -10.74 -14.03
N GLU A 77 18.87 -11.78 -14.71
CA GLU A 77 19.72 -12.67 -15.49
C GLU A 77 20.26 -11.89 -16.70
N GLU A 78 21.53 -11.46 -16.62
CA GLU A 78 22.27 -10.91 -17.76
C GLU A 78 22.38 -11.99 -18.85
N GLY A 79 21.43 -12.03 -19.78
CA GLY A 79 21.43 -13.02 -20.86
C GLY A 79 20.08 -13.28 -21.53
N ILE A 80 18.98 -12.83 -20.92
CA ILE A 80 17.68 -12.78 -21.60
C ILE A 80 17.46 -11.33 -22.05
N GLU A 81 17.94 -11.04 -23.25
CA GLU A 81 17.69 -9.80 -23.98
C GLU A 81 16.17 -9.46 -23.97
N ASP A 82 15.84 -8.25 -23.54
CA ASP A 82 14.69 -7.46 -24.00
C ASP A 82 13.26 -7.96 -23.75
N LEU A 83 13.01 -8.69 -22.66
CA LEU A 83 11.69 -8.54 -22.03
C LEU A 83 11.78 -7.32 -21.12
N ILE A 84 11.13 -6.23 -21.52
CA ILE A 84 10.84 -5.08 -20.67
C ILE A 84 10.13 -5.65 -19.44
N GLU A 85 10.89 -5.98 -18.39
CA GLU A 85 10.32 -6.39 -17.13
C GLU A 85 9.72 -5.12 -16.55
N ASP A 86 8.40 -4.98 -16.72
CA ASP A 86 7.64 -3.87 -16.14
C ASP A 86 8.01 -3.76 -14.66
N ASP A 87 8.28 -2.53 -14.19
CA ASP A 87 8.61 -2.29 -12.78
C ASP A 87 7.60 -3.06 -11.91
N PRO A 88 8.03 -3.99 -11.05
CA PRO A 88 7.14 -4.85 -10.29
C PRO A 88 6.21 -4.06 -9.36
N ARG A 89 6.48 -2.76 -9.15
CA ARG A 89 5.66 -1.82 -8.39
C ARG A 89 4.53 -1.18 -9.20
N LYS A 90 4.61 -1.20 -10.54
CA LYS A 90 3.74 -0.45 -11.45
C LYS A 90 2.26 -0.73 -11.23
N GLU A 91 1.87 -2.00 -11.17
CA GLU A 91 0.48 -2.40 -10.93
C GLU A 91 -0.05 -1.85 -9.60
N LEU A 92 0.76 -1.89 -8.54
CA LEU A 92 0.39 -1.36 -7.23
C LEU A 92 0.26 0.17 -7.28
N ALA A 93 1.20 0.85 -7.92
CA ALA A 93 1.18 2.31 -8.07
C ALA A 93 -0.07 2.77 -8.83
N ASP A 94 -0.42 2.09 -9.92
CA ASP A 94 -1.61 2.40 -10.72
C ASP A 94 -2.89 2.23 -9.91
N ARG A 95 -3.01 1.13 -9.15
CA ARG A 95 -4.15 0.88 -8.26
C ARG A 95 -4.26 1.93 -7.15
N LEU A 96 -3.13 2.35 -6.57
CA LEU A 96 -3.10 3.39 -5.55
C LEU A 96 -3.50 4.75 -6.14
N ALA A 97 -3.04 5.08 -7.34
CA ALA A 97 -3.39 6.31 -8.04
C ALA A 97 -4.88 6.34 -8.40
N GLU A 98 -5.42 5.21 -8.87
CA GLU A 98 -6.85 5.06 -9.13
C GLU A 98 -7.69 5.23 -7.85
N TYR A 99 -7.33 4.51 -6.78
CA TYR A 99 -8.03 4.63 -5.50
C TYR A 99 -7.94 6.06 -4.92
N ALA A 100 -6.80 6.73 -5.06
CA ALA A 100 -6.62 8.12 -4.62
C ALA A 100 -7.57 9.08 -5.36
N ARG A 101 -7.73 8.92 -6.68
CA ARG A 101 -8.66 9.71 -7.49
C ARG A 101 -10.11 9.50 -7.06
N PHE A 102 -10.52 8.24 -6.86
CA PHE A 102 -11.87 7.96 -6.38
C PHE A 102 -12.13 8.53 -4.99
N LYS A 103 -11.16 8.42 -4.08
CA LYS A 103 -11.28 8.97 -2.73
C LYS A 103 -11.41 10.50 -2.72
N GLU A 104 -10.72 11.18 -3.63
CA GLU A 104 -10.84 12.63 -3.81
C GLU A 104 -12.19 13.03 -4.44
N ALA A 105 -12.66 12.27 -5.43
CA ALA A 105 -13.96 12.47 -6.04
C ALA A 105 -15.09 12.30 -5.01
N SER A 106 -15.07 11.23 -4.21
CA SER A 106 -16.04 11.00 -3.14
C SER A 106 -16.08 12.15 -2.15
N ARG A 107 -14.93 12.65 -1.69
CA ARG A 107 -14.86 13.82 -0.80
C ARG A 107 -15.45 15.08 -1.43
N SER A 108 -15.20 15.28 -2.73
CA SER A 108 -15.75 16.43 -3.46
C SER A 108 -17.27 16.36 -3.55
N PHE A 109 -17.84 15.16 -3.75
CA PHE A 109 -19.29 14.94 -3.76
C PHE A 109 -19.92 15.13 -2.38
N ASP A 110 -19.28 14.67 -1.30
CA ASP A 110 -19.77 14.88 0.07
C ASP A 110 -19.88 16.38 0.39
N HIS A 111 -18.88 17.18 0.00
CA HIS A 111 -18.89 18.64 0.16
C HIS A 111 -19.95 19.37 -0.67
N LEU A 112 -20.49 18.74 -1.73
CA LEU A 112 -21.58 19.29 -2.54
C LEU A 112 -22.97 18.93 -2.00
N GLN A 113 -23.05 17.95 -1.09
CA GLN A 113 -24.30 17.53 -0.46
C GLN A 113 -24.60 18.27 0.85
N GLU A 114 -23.62 18.98 1.41
CA GLU A 114 -23.77 19.95 2.52
C GLU A 114 -24.18 21.34 2.02
#